data_AF-A0A369JYG3-F1
#
_entry.id   AF-A0A369JYG3-F1
#
_cell.length_a   1.000
_cell.length_b   1.000
_cell.length_c   1.000
_cell.angle_alpha   90.00
_cell.angle_beta   90.00
_cell.angle_gamma   90.00
#
_symmetry.space_group_name_H-M   'P 1'
#
loop_
_entity.id
_entity.type
_entity.pdbx_description
1 polymer ?
#
loop_
_entity_poly.entity_id
_entity_poly.type
_entity_poly.pdbx_seq_one_letter_code
_entity_poly.pdbx_strand_id
1 'polypeptide(L)'
;MGTIDFALDDITLAGVWSREDVQQVGIALGACEPALGVAWDSNAFTDSRVLKKLKRDIRTKEITESIITTRTIWNKLDEEVHAAAGKEEEQKRTTTLIIITRRLVKAGYSHDDVQRLFAKYPLFSFRAPVWIDMKNPVTNIRRNWPALRSKIESYLIPIAEEAAAKERRKVVAVRKVLIQGIYDEFNVTTAFPSSCGILLYDPFFTFINSSISIPHPDPVEIMGQIRQFIDQWPPKTIKGLVDILPAHNAHECCTDFTDLRLKLPSTVFTCTACSYDGCRLVGWGEMISHQLACTSSQPFQCRIDDRGSEAALALLELFHLDPYTTELQNLPGIIHKEFVCSACLDRGESNAGEPLLWRECIQHFIDMDAVPGHLKPTWKR
;
A
#
# COMPACT_ATOMS: atom_id res chain seq x y z
N MET A 1 37.33 45.77 18.13
CA MET A 1 37.99 46.95 18.74
C MET A 1 38.91 47.72 17.78
N GLY A 2 39.03 47.36 16.49
CA GLY A 2 39.94 48.04 15.53
C GLY A 2 39.27 48.78 14.36
N THR A 3 37.93 48.87 14.31
CA THR A 3 37.18 49.51 13.21
C THR A 3 36.71 50.93 13.51
N ILE A 4 36.83 51.39 14.77
CA ILE A 4 36.41 52.73 15.18
C ILE A 4 37.50 53.76 14.84
N ASP A 5 38.79 53.39 14.91
CA ASP A 5 39.90 54.34 14.73
C ASP A 5 39.97 54.96 13.33
N PHE A 6 39.61 54.21 12.28
CA PHE A 6 39.70 54.70 10.89
C PHE A 6 38.71 55.81 10.54
N ALA A 7 37.52 55.83 11.16
CA ALA A 7 36.51 56.88 10.90
C ALA A 7 36.75 58.14 11.75
N LEU A 8 37.52 58.03 12.84
CA LEU A 8 37.81 59.14 13.74
C LEU A 8 38.89 60.06 13.14
N ASP A 9 39.89 59.49 12.45
CA ASP A 9 41.02 60.23 11.88
C ASP A 9 40.57 61.23 10.79
N ASP A 10 39.65 60.84 9.91
CA ASP A 10 39.08 61.70 8.85
C ASP A 10 38.25 62.87 9.42
N ILE A 11 37.63 62.71 10.59
CA ILE A 11 36.82 63.76 11.25
C ILE A 11 37.71 64.76 11.99
N THR A 12 38.83 64.30 12.57
CA THR A 12 39.83 65.19 13.19
C THR A 12 40.64 66.00 12.17
N LEU A 13 40.85 65.48 10.96
CA LEU A 13 41.61 66.15 9.89
C LEU A 13 40.95 67.43 9.36
N ALA A 14 39.64 67.62 9.56
CA ALA A 14 38.93 68.85 9.19
C ALA A 14 39.19 70.04 10.14
N GLY A 15 39.93 69.86 11.25
CA GLY A 15 40.40 70.95 12.11
C GLY A 15 39.35 71.63 13.01
N VAL A 16 38.10 71.16 13.02
CA VAL A 16 36.99 71.79 13.78
C VAL A 16 36.76 71.15 15.17
N TRP A 17 37.39 70.00 15.44
CA TRP A 17 37.07 69.15 16.60
C TRP A 17 38.30 68.66 17.36
N SER A 18 38.22 68.66 18.69
CA SER A 18 39.26 68.04 19.51
C SER A 18 39.09 66.52 19.48
N ARG A 19 40.21 65.79 19.59
CA ARG A 19 40.22 64.32 19.72
C ARG A 19 39.34 63.83 20.89
N GLU A 20 39.23 64.65 21.93
CA GLU A 20 38.42 64.38 23.12
C GLU A 20 36.91 64.45 22.82
N ASP A 21 36.46 65.41 22.00
CA ASP A 21 35.06 65.51 21.57
C ASP A 21 34.64 64.26 20.80
N VAL A 22 35.49 63.80 19.88
CA VAL A 22 35.21 62.61 19.06
C VAL A 22 35.26 61.32 19.91
N GLN A 23 36.17 61.24 20.87
CA GLN A 23 36.28 60.11 21.80
C GLN A 23 35.09 60.04 22.77
N GLN A 24 34.58 61.18 23.26
CA GLN A 24 33.38 61.22 24.09
C GLN A 24 32.12 60.76 23.33
N VAL A 25 31.97 61.18 22.07
CA VAL A 25 30.88 60.70 21.21
C VAL A 25 31.01 59.20 20.95
N GLY A 26 32.22 58.71 20.65
CA GLY A 26 32.49 57.28 20.47
C GLY A 26 32.17 56.43 21.71
N ILE A 27 32.56 56.88 22.90
CA ILE A 27 32.27 56.21 24.18
C ILE A 27 30.76 56.22 24.48
N ALA A 28 30.08 57.33 24.26
CA ALA A 28 28.64 57.45 24.49
C ALA A 28 27.82 56.55 23.54
N LEU A 29 28.24 56.42 22.29
CA LEU A 29 27.63 55.51 21.32
C LEU A 29 27.93 54.04 21.64
N GLY A 30 29.17 53.72 22.04
CA GLY A 30 29.56 52.37 22.48
C GLY A 30 28.82 51.92 23.75
N ALA A 31 28.52 52.84 24.68
CA ALA A 31 27.75 52.53 25.89
C ALA A 31 26.26 52.23 25.60
N CYS A 32 25.73 52.63 24.44
CA CYS A 32 24.36 52.30 24.00
C CYS A 32 24.26 50.96 23.25
N GLU A 33 25.37 50.33 22.86
CA GLU A 33 25.38 49.07 22.10
C GLU A 33 24.87 47.84 22.89
N PRO A 34 25.24 47.63 24.18
CA PRO A 34 24.81 46.43 24.90
C PRO A 34 23.31 46.43 25.25
N ALA A 35 22.68 47.61 25.28
CA ALA A 35 21.28 47.76 25.66
C ALA A 35 20.29 47.42 24.54
N LEU A 36 20.76 47.24 23.28
CA LEU A 36 19.90 47.11 22.09
C LEU A 36 20.01 45.76 21.37
N GLY A 37 20.74 44.78 21.93
CA GLY A 37 20.68 43.37 21.54
C GLY A 37 20.59 43.08 20.02
N VAL A 38 21.74 43.07 19.34
CA VAL A 38 22.01 42.51 17.99
C VAL A 38 21.20 43.06 16.80
N ALA A 39 20.03 43.67 16.99
CA ALA A 39 19.29 44.35 15.94
C ALA A 39 19.20 45.85 16.26
N TRP A 40 19.95 46.65 15.52
CA TRP A 40 19.87 48.11 15.56
C TRP A 40 18.50 48.56 15.02
N ASP A 41 17.48 48.57 15.86
CA ASP A 41 16.23 49.26 15.56
C ASP A 41 16.49 50.77 15.64
N SER A 42 16.48 51.44 14.48
CA SER A 42 16.72 52.88 14.36
C SER A 42 15.75 53.71 15.20
N ASN A 43 14.56 53.18 15.47
CA ASN A 43 13.55 53.83 16.31
C ASN A 43 13.89 53.71 17.81
N ALA A 44 14.41 52.58 18.28
CA ALA A 44 14.84 52.42 19.66
C ALA A 44 16.09 53.25 19.99
N PHE A 45 16.98 53.44 19.01
CA PHE A 45 18.23 54.21 19.15
C PHE A 45 17.98 55.72 19.30
N THR A 46 16.97 56.26 18.59
CA THR A 46 16.65 57.71 18.64
C THR A 46 16.03 58.16 19.96
N ASP A 47 15.51 57.23 20.76
CA ASP A 47 14.86 57.54 22.03
C ASP A 47 15.82 57.62 23.24
N SER A 48 17.08 57.22 23.06
CA SER A 48 18.12 57.25 24.09
C SER A 48 18.36 58.67 24.62
N ARG A 49 18.28 58.81 25.95
CA ARG A 49 18.48 60.08 26.67
C ARG A 49 19.86 60.70 26.40
N VAL A 50 20.86 59.86 26.13
CA VAL A 50 22.24 60.24 25.83
C VAL A 50 22.35 60.82 24.40
N LEU A 51 21.72 60.18 23.42
CA LEU A 51 21.67 60.65 22.04
C LEU A 51 20.85 61.94 21.88
N LYS A 52 19.73 62.07 22.60
CA LYS A 52 18.97 63.33 22.65
C LYS A 52 19.79 64.49 23.22
N LYS A 53 20.73 64.21 24.14
CA LYS A 53 21.65 65.22 24.69
C LYS A 53 22.73 65.60 23.67
N LEU A 54 23.34 64.62 23.01
CA LEU A 54 24.35 64.84 21.95
C LEU A 54 23.80 65.53 20.69
N LYS A 55 22.52 65.30 20.36
CA LYS A 55 21.83 65.99 19.25
C LYS A 55 21.39 67.42 19.57
N ARG A 56 21.27 67.79 20.86
CA ARG A 56 20.91 69.15 21.30
C ARG A 56 22.11 70.08 21.36
N ASP A 57 23.30 69.54 21.61
CA ASP A 57 24.53 70.29 21.47
C ASP A 57 24.83 70.48 19.98
N ILE A 58 24.75 71.74 19.54
CA ILE A 58 25.02 72.15 18.14
C ILE A 58 26.37 71.62 17.71
N ARG A 59 27.33 71.53 18.64
CA ARG A 59 28.66 71.03 18.32
C ARG A 59 28.61 69.54 17.93
N THR A 60 28.08 68.67 18.80
CA THR A 60 28.17 67.21 18.59
C THR A 60 27.10 66.63 17.66
N LYS A 61 26.09 67.43 17.26
CA LYS A 61 24.97 66.99 16.43
C LYS A 61 25.41 66.47 15.06
N GLU A 62 26.24 67.23 14.33
CA GLU A 62 26.69 66.87 12.98
C GLU A 62 27.52 65.57 12.98
N ILE A 63 28.40 65.41 13.97
CA ILE A 63 29.20 64.19 14.15
C ILE A 63 28.30 63.00 14.48
N THR A 64 27.34 63.19 15.39
CA THR A 64 26.40 62.14 15.77
C THR A 64 25.57 61.67 14.58
N GLU A 65 25.08 62.60 13.75
CA GLU A 65 24.34 62.31 12.52
C GLU A 65 25.23 61.61 11.48
N SER A 66 26.48 62.04 11.31
CA SER A 66 27.46 61.41 10.42
C SER A 66 27.79 59.97 10.82
N ILE A 67 28.03 59.71 12.11
CA ILE A 67 28.32 58.37 12.62
C ILE A 67 27.11 57.43 12.46
N ILE A 68 25.90 57.90 12.78
CA ILE A 68 24.66 57.13 12.60
C ILE A 68 24.46 56.79 11.12
N THR A 69 24.67 57.75 10.22
CA THR A 69 24.51 57.55 8.78
C THR A 69 25.51 56.53 8.25
N THR A 70 26.79 56.70 8.58
CA THR A 70 27.87 55.79 8.18
C THR A 70 27.59 54.37 8.66
N ARG A 71 27.12 54.21 9.89
CA ARG A 71 26.82 52.89 10.47
C ARG A 71 25.58 52.23 9.88
N THR A 72 24.56 53.02 9.54
CA THR A 72 23.37 52.54 8.82
C THR A 72 23.75 52.01 7.43
N ILE A 73 24.65 52.71 6.73
CA ILE A 73 25.19 52.28 5.43
C ILE A 73 25.96 50.96 5.59
N TRP A 74 26.79 50.82 6.63
CA TRP A 74 27.54 49.58 6.90
C TRP A 74 26.64 48.39 7.21
N ASN A 75 25.60 48.56 8.04
CA ASN A 75 24.66 47.48 8.34
C ASN A 75 23.91 47.03 7.08
N LYS A 76 23.47 47.99 6.25
CA LYS A 76 22.83 47.68 4.97
C LYS A 76 23.78 46.94 4.01
N LEU A 77 25.05 47.34 3.96
CA LEU A 77 26.06 46.64 3.18
C LEU A 77 26.30 45.22 3.71
N ASP A 78 26.34 45.03 5.03
CA ASP A 78 26.51 43.71 5.66
C ASP A 78 25.33 42.77 5.35
N GLU A 79 24.09 43.29 5.43
CA GLU A 79 22.88 42.58 5.03
C GLU A 79 22.89 42.21 3.53
N GLU A 80 23.28 43.14 2.66
CA GLU A 80 23.41 42.91 1.22
C GLU A 80 24.51 41.86 0.91
N VAL A 81 25.64 41.90 1.62
CA VAL A 81 26.73 40.94 1.50
C VAL A 81 26.29 39.55 1.97
N HIS A 82 25.57 39.45 3.09
CA HIS A 82 25.03 38.18 3.59
C HIS A 82 23.96 37.61 2.65
N ALA A 83 23.07 38.45 2.13
CA ALA A 83 22.06 38.04 1.14
C ALA A 83 22.71 37.60 -0.18
N ALA A 84 23.76 38.28 -0.63
CA ALA A 84 24.53 37.90 -1.82
C ALA A 84 25.26 36.56 -1.61
N ALA A 85 25.89 36.36 -0.45
CA ALA A 85 26.54 35.10 -0.08
C ALA A 85 25.53 33.94 -0.06
N GLY A 86 24.33 34.15 0.48
CA GLY A 86 23.25 33.16 0.46
C GLY A 86 22.79 32.79 -0.97
N LYS A 87 22.63 33.79 -1.85
CA LYS A 87 22.30 33.55 -3.27
C LYS A 87 23.40 32.79 -4.00
N GLU A 88 24.66 33.11 -3.75
CA GLU A 88 25.80 32.43 -4.37
C GLU A 88 25.86 30.96 -3.92
N GLU A 89 25.62 30.68 -2.64
CA GLU A 89 25.59 29.30 -2.13
C GLU A 89 24.45 28.49 -2.77
N GLU A 90 23.26 29.09 -2.90
CA GLU A 90 22.11 28.43 -3.52
C GLU A 90 22.32 28.15 -5.02
N GLN A 91 22.95 29.08 -5.74
CA GLN A 91 23.33 28.89 -7.14
C GLN A 91 24.36 27.75 -7.30
N LYS A 92 25.34 27.66 -6.39
CA LYS A 92 26.31 26.55 -6.36
C LYS A 92 25.64 25.20 -6.08
N ARG A 93 24.65 25.15 -5.18
CA ARG A 93 23.86 23.94 -4.89
C ARG A 93 23.06 23.50 -6.11
N THR A 94 22.35 24.42 -6.74
CA THR A 94 21.56 24.17 -7.96
C THR A 94 22.45 23.63 -9.08
N THR A 95 23.61 24.23 -9.29
CA THR A 95 24.59 23.78 -10.30
C THR A 95 25.07 22.36 -10.01
N THR A 96 25.35 22.06 -8.74
CA THR A 96 25.77 20.71 -8.30
C THR A 96 24.70 19.66 -8.58
N LEU A 97 23.42 19.95 -8.25
CA LEU A 97 22.29 19.06 -8.57
C LEU A 97 22.21 18.80 -10.07
N ILE A 98 22.26 19.84 -10.89
CA ILE A 98 22.16 19.70 -12.35
C ILE A 98 23.26 18.79 -12.89
N ILE A 99 24.49 18.92 -12.40
CA ILE A 99 25.62 18.08 -12.84
C ILE A 99 25.40 16.62 -12.44
N ILE A 100 24.99 16.38 -11.19
CA ILE A 100 24.73 15.02 -10.69
C ILE A 100 23.57 14.39 -11.46
N THR A 101 22.44 15.09 -11.62
CA THR A 101 21.28 14.64 -12.39
C THR A 101 21.68 14.23 -13.81
N ARG A 102 22.39 15.10 -14.54
CA ARG A 102 22.83 14.80 -15.91
C ARG A 102 23.69 13.53 -15.98
N ARG A 103 24.55 13.31 -14.99
CA ARG A 103 25.40 12.12 -14.94
C ARG A 103 24.64 10.85 -14.60
N LEU A 104 23.66 10.92 -13.69
CA LEU A 104 22.78 9.78 -13.37
C LEU A 104 21.91 9.41 -14.56
N VAL A 105 21.30 10.39 -15.24
CA VAL A 105 20.53 10.16 -16.47
C VAL A 105 21.41 9.54 -17.56
N LYS A 106 22.64 10.05 -17.75
CA LYS A 106 23.62 9.44 -18.67
C LYS A 106 24.00 8.01 -18.29
N ALA A 107 23.88 7.63 -17.02
CA ALA A 107 24.13 6.27 -16.53
C ALA A 107 22.90 5.35 -16.67
N GLY A 108 21.76 5.85 -17.16
CA GLY A 108 20.54 5.07 -17.43
C GLY A 108 19.43 5.22 -16.38
N TYR A 109 19.62 6.07 -15.37
CA TYR A 109 18.56 6.32 -14.37
C TYR A 109 17.46 7.22 -14.92
N SER A 110 16.20 6.92 -14.56
CA SER A 110 15.06 7.75 -14.96
C SER A 110 15.13 9.12 -14.29
N HIS A 111 14.63 10.15 -14.98
CA HIS A 111 14.59 11.50 -14.41
C HIS A 111 13.72 11.56 -13.15
N ASP A 112 12.61 10.79 -13.13
CA ASP A 112 11.67 10.73 -12.01
C ASP A 112 12.31 10.14 -10.76
N ASP A 113 13.09 9.06 -10.87
CA ASP A 113 13.76 8.45 -9.72
C ASP A 113 14.81 9.39 -9.12
N VAL A 114 15.52 10.13 -9.97
CA VAL A 114 16.47 11.15 -9.54
C VAL A 114 15.77 12.31 -8.83
N GLN A 115 14.60 12.74 -9.31
CA GLN A 115 13.79 13.75 -8.61
C GLN A 115 13.29 13.24 -7.25
N ARG A 116 12.80 12.00 -7.18
CA ARG A 116 12.37 11.36 -5.91
C ARG A 116 13.52 11.27 -4.92
N LEU A 117 14.73 10.93 -5.38
CA LEU A 117 15.93 10.92 -4.58
C LEU A 117 16.18 12.28 -3.93
N PHE A 118 16.19 13.36 -4.69
CA PHE A 118 16.47 14.69 -4.14
C PHE A 118 15.34 15.26 -3.28
N ALA A 119 14.09 14.85 -3.53
CA ALA A 119 12.98 15.16 -2.64
C ALA A 119 13.08 14.45 -1.28
N LYS A 120 13.54 13.19 -1.26
CA LYS A 120 13.68 12.38 -0.05
C LYS A 120 14.97 12.64 0.72
N TYR A 121 16.05 12.95 -0.01
CA TYR A 121 17.39 13.16 0.53
C TYR A 121 17.96 14.48 -0.01
N PRO A 122 17.91 15.56 0.79
CA PRO A 122 18.59 16.80 0.45
C PRO A 122 20.09 16.55 0.24
N LEU A 123 20.73 17.33 -0.63
CA LEU A 123 22.15 17.22 -1.03
C LEU A 123 23.13 17.04 0.13
N PHE A 124 22.81 17.62 1.30
CA PHE A 124 23.60 17.50 2.53
C PHE A 124 23.76 16.07 3.02
N SER A 125 22.80 15.19 2.73
CA SER A 125 22.83 13.76 3.09
C SER A 125 23.98 13.01 2.39
N PHE A 126 24.46 13.53 1.26
CA PHE A 126 25.54 12.91 0.50
C PHE A 126 26.94 13.38 0.91
N ARG A 127 27.06 14.48 1.69
CA ARG A 127 28.35 15.15 2.00
C ARG A 127 29.35 14.37 2.86
N ALA A 128 28.93 13.35 3.61
CA ALA A 128 29.83 12.54 4.45
C ALA A 128 29.78 11.06 4.01
N PRO A 129 30.83 10.45 3.41
CA PRO A 129 32.25 10.80 3.50
C PRO A 129 32.88 11.40 2.23
N VAL A 130 32.15 11.54 1.12
CA VAL A 130 32.68 12.14 -0.12
C VAL A 130 32.44 13.64 -0.09
N TRP A 131 33.41 14.40 0.40
CA TRP A 131 33.37 15.86 0.43
C TRP A 131 33.29 16.43 -1.01
N ILE A 132 32.13 16.99 -1.35
CA ILE A 132 31.98 17.80 -2.56
C ILE A 132 32.56 19.17 -2.25
N ASP A 133 33.70 19.49 -2.86
CA ASP A 133 34.28 20.83 -2.78
C ASP A 133 33.38 21.82 -3.54
N MET A 134 32.69 22.67 -2.76
CA MET A 134 31.78 23.68 -3.28
C MET A 134 32.50 24.87 -3.94
N LYS A 135 33.84 24.99 -3.81
CA LYS A 135 34.62 26.01 -4.53
C LYS A 135 34.80 25.65 -6.00
N ASN A 136 34.90 24.35 -6.32
CA ASN A 136 35.00 23.86 -7.70
C ASN A 136 34.21 22.55 -7.87
N PRO A 137 32.86 22.62 -7.85
CA PRO A 137 32.00 21.45 -7.79
C PRO A 137 32.15 20.57 -9.04
N VAL A 138 32.32 21.18 -10.22
CA VAL A 138 32.47 20.45 -11.50
C VAL A 138 33.69 19.52 -11.46
N THR A 139 34.85 20.06 -11.06
CA THR A 139 36.11 19.31 -11.07
C THR A 139 36.11 18.24 -9.99
N ASN A 140 35.61 18.57 -8.79
CA ASN A 140 35.51 17.62 -7.69
C ASN A 140 34.58 16.44 -8.03
N ILE A 141 33.36 16.72 -8.51
CA ILE A 141 32.39 15.68 -8.91
C ILE A 141 33.00 14.80 -10.00
N ARG A 142 33.71 15.37 -10.97
CA ARG A 142 34.34 14.58 -12.04
C ARG A 142 35.40 13.62 -11.50
N ARG A 143 36.26 14.07 -10.58
CA ARG A 143 37.32 13.24 -9.98
C ARG A 143 36.75 12.16 -9.05
N ASN A 144 35.74 12.52 -8.26
CA ASN A 144 35.17 11.65 -7.25
C ASN A 144 33.93 10.88 -7.73
N TRP A 145 33.61 10.95 -9.04
CA TRP A 145 32.36 10.38 -9.59
C TRP A 145 32.14 8.91 -9.22
N PRO A 146 33.12 8.00 -9.30
CA PRO A 146 32.88 6.60 -8.96
C PRO A 146 32.42 6.40 -7.51
N ALA A 147 33.07 7.07 -6.56
CA ALA A 147 32.71 7.00 -5.14
C ALA A 147 31.38 7.69 -4.85
N LEU A 148 31.15 8.87 -5.43
CA LEU A 148 29.89 9.59 -5.29
C LEU A 148 28.72 8.80 -5.89
N ARG A 149 28.93 8.19 -7.07
CA ARG A 149 27.94 7.37 -7.77
C ARG A 149 27.54 6.17 -6.93
N SER A 150 28.50 5.37 -6.44
CA SER A 150 28.20 4.20 -5.61
C SER A 150 27.36 4.56 -4.39
N LYS A 151 27.70 5.68 -3.74
CA LYS A 151 26.91 6.19 -2.61
C LYS A 151 25.52 6.68 -3.03
N ILE A 152 25.39 7.40 -4.14
CA ILE A 152 24.07 7.83 -4.62
C ILE A 152 23.21 6.61 -4.97
N GLU A 153 23.79 5.61 -5.64
CA GLU A 153 23.11 4.38 -6.02
C GLU A 153 22.59 3.60 -4.82
N SER A 154 23.30 3.59 -3.68
CA SER A 154 22.82 2.93 -2.45
C SER A 154 21.52 3.55 -1.91
N TYR A 155 21.21 4.80 -2.24
CA TYR A 155 19.92 5.43 -1.91
C TYR A 155 18.93 5.41 -3.07
N LEU A 156 19.41 5.52 -4.31
CA LEU A 156 18.58 5.59 -5.50
C LEU A 156 17.94 4.24 -5.85
N ILE A 157 18.68 3.14 -5.72
CA ILE A 157 18.19 1.79 -6.06
C ILE A 157 16.96 1.43 -5.21
N PRO A 158 16.97 1.54 -3.87
CA PRO A 158 15.79 1.25 -3.06
C PRO A 158 14.58 2.14 -3.40
N ILE A 159 14.80 3.41 -3.76
CA ILE A 159 13.71 4.33 -4.16
C ILE A 159 13.10 3.88 -5.49
N ALA A 160 13.94 3.53 -6.46
CA ALA A 160 13.49 3.05 -7.76
C ALA A 160 12.73 1.72 -7.63
N GLU A 161 13.24 0.79 -6.80
CA GLU A 161 12.57 -0.47 -6.50
C GLU A 161 11.22 -0.27 -5.79
N GLU A 162 11.17 0.63 -4.80
CA GLU A 162 9.93 0.98 -4.09
C GLU A 162 8.89 1.59 -5.06
N ALA A 163 9.33 2.51 -5.93
CA ALA A 163 8.48 3.13 -6.94
C ALA A 163 7.97 2.10 -7.96
N ALA A 164 8.86 1.24 -8.47
CA ALA A 164 8.51 0.17 -9.41
C ALA A 164 7.55 -0.84 -8.77
N ALA A 165 7.77 -1.22 -7.51
CA ALA A 165 6.87 -2.11 -6.77
C ALA A 165 5.49 -1.48 -6.56
N LYS A 166 5.44 -0.18 -6.23
CA LYS A 166 4.17 0.56 -6.09
C LYS A 166 3.42 0.61 -7.42
N GLU A 167 4.12 0.88 -8.52
CA GLU A 167 3.50 0.92 -9.85
C GLU A 167 3.01 -0.47 -10.28
N ARG A 168 3.81 -1.51 -10.04
CA ARG A 168 3.40 -2.90 -10.27
C ARG A 168 2.12 -3.26 -9.52
N ARG A 169 2.00 -2.86 -8.24
CA ARG A 169 0.78 -3.11 -7.45
C ARG A 169 -0.45 -2.45 -8.07
N LYS A 170 -0.33 -1.23 -8.58
CA LYS A 170 -1.44 -0.54 -9.27
C LYS A 170 -1.85 -1.30 -10.53
N VAL A 171 -0.88 -1.65 -11.38
CA VAL A 171 -1.15 -2.39 -12.63
C VAL A 171 -1.82 -3.74 -12.34
N VAL A 172 -1.31 -4.49 -11.36
CA VAL A 172 -1.91 -5.74 -10.90
C VAL A 172 -3.35 -5.53 -10.43
N ALA A 173 -3.59 -4.49 -9.63
CA ALA A 173 -4.95 -4.20 -9.14
C ALA A 173 -5.91 -3.86 -10.29
N VAL A 174 -5.51 -3.01 -11.23
CA VAL A 174 -6.32 -2.66 -12.41
C VAL A 174 -6.61 -3.89 -13.25
N ARG A 175 -5.61 -4.74 -13.52
CA ARG A 175 -5.78 -5.99 -14.28
C ARG A 175 -6.74 -6.96 -13.60
N LYS A 176 -6.64 -7.12 -12.27
CA LYS A 176 -7.57 -7.94 -11.50
C LYS A 176 -9.00 -7.43 -11.62
N VAL A 177 -9.22 -6.13 -11.40
CA VAL A 177 -10.54 -5.51 -11.50
C VAL A 177 -11.13 -5.68 -12.90
N LEU A 178 -10.32 -5.52 -13.95
CA LEU A 178 -10.77 -5.72 -15.33
C LEU A 178 -11.26 -7.15 -15.59
N ILE A 179 -10.44 -8.16 -15.22
CA ILE A 179 -10.80 -9.57 -15.41
C ILE A 179 -12.02 -9.94 -14.57
N GLN A 180 -12.05 -9.48 -13.32
CA GLN A 180 -13.18 -9.71 -12.41
C GLN A 180 -14.46 -9.10 -12.97
N GLY A 181 -14.44 -7.84 -13.43
CA GLY A 181 -15.62 -7.19 -13.99
C GLY A 181 -16.17 -7.92 -15.21
N ILE A 182 -15.30 -8.26 -16.18
CA ILE A 182 -15.71 -9.02 -17.38
C ILE A 182 -16.25 -10.39 -17.00
N TYR A 183 -15.63 -11.04 -16.01
CA TYR A 183 -16.08 -12.34 -15.55
C TYR A 183 -17.38 -12.28 -14.75
N ASP A 184 -17.58 -11.26 -13.91
CA ASP A 184 -18.81 -11.06 -13.15
C ASP A 184 -19.98 -10.80 -14.11
N GLU A 185 -19.77 -10.02 -15.18
CA GLU A 185 -20.75 -9.82 -16.26
C GLU A 185 -21.08 -11.12 -17.01
N PHE A 186 -20.10 -12.02 -17.14
CA PHE A 186 -20.28 -13.33 -17.76
C PHE A 186 -20.99 -14.32 -16.81
N ASN A 187 -20.59 -14.35 -15.54
CA ASN A 187 -20.96 -15.37 -14.55
C ASN A 187 -22.28 -15.08 -13.82
N VAL A 188 -23.05 -14.07 -14.26
CA VAL A 188 -24.36 -13.70 -13.68
C VAL A 188 -25.34 -14.89 -13.65
N THR A 189 -25.17 -15.84 -14.58
CA THR A 189 -26.11 -16.95 -14.79
C THR A 189 -25.56 -18.31 -14.38
N THR A 190 -24.29 -18.40 -13.97
CA THR A 190 -23.59 -19.68 -13.93
C THR A 190 -22.94 -19.97 -12.57
N ALA A 191 -22.59 -21.24 -12.36
CA ALA A 191 -22.12 -21.81 -11.08
C ALA A 191 -20.59 -21.89 -10.99
N PHE A 192 -19.90 -21.09 -11.80
CA PHE A 192 -18.47 -21.22 -12.02
C PHE A 192 -17.66 -20.64 -10.85
N PRO A 193 -16.33 -20.87 -10.78
CA PRO A 193 -15.44 -20.22 -9.82
C PRO A 193 -15.85 -18.80 -9.49
N SER A 194 -15.68 -18.40 -8.24
CA SER A 194 -15.84 -16.99 -7.88
C SER A 194 -14.93 -16.11 -8.75
N SER A 195 -15.26 -14.83 -8.89
CA SER A 195 -14.39 -13.88 -9.58
C SER A 195 -12.99 -13.76 -8.96
N CYS A 196 -12.80 -14.18 -7.72
CA CYS A 196 -11.46 -14.36 -7.15
C CYS A 196 -10.74 -15.60 -7.69
N GLY A 197 -11.47 -16.69 -7.93
CA GLY A 197 -10.93 -17.96 -8.43
C GLY A 197 -10.42 -17.90 -9.86
N ILE A 198 -11.09 -17.14 -10.74
CA ILE A 198 -10.64 -17.03 -12.14
C ILE A 198 -9.26 -16.38 -12.29
N LEU A 199 -8.84 -15.56 -11.33
CA LEU A 199 -7.51 -14.94 -11.33
C LEU A 199 -6.36 -15.94 -11.17
N LEU A 200 -6.67 -17.19 -10.78
CA LEU A 200 -5.71 -18.27 -10.60
C LEU A 200 -5.56 -19.14 -11.87
N TYR A 201 -6.39 -18.92 -12.90
CA TYR A 201 -6.25 -19.62 -14.17
C TYR A 201 -5.00 -19.13 -14.91
N ASP A 202 -4.16 -20.06 -15.38
CA ASP A 202 -2.81 -19.80 -15.90
C ASP A 202 -2.70 -18.61 -16.87
N PRO A 203 -3.55 -18.46 -17.91
CA PRO A 203 -3.57 -17.28 -18.76
C PRO A 203 -3.75 -15.97 -17.99
N PHE A 204 -4.70 -15.91 -17.07
CA PHE A 204 -4.98 -14.71 -16.27
C PHE A 204 -3.92 -14.47 -15.21
N PHE A 205 -3.46 -15.53 -14.50
CA PHE A 205 -2.39 -15.43 -13.53
C PHE A 205 -1.10 -14.92 -14.16
N THR A 206 -0.72 -15.49 -15.31
CA THR A 206 0.45 -15.06 -16.08
C THR A 206 0.31 -13.62 -16.51
N PHE A 207 -0.86 -13.25 -17.04
CA PHE A 207 -1.12 -11.90 -17.49
C PHE A 207 -1.08 -10.86 -16.36
N ILE A 208 -1.74 -11.13 -15.22
CA ILE A 208 -1.74 -10.24 -14.05
C ILE A 208 -0.30 -9.96 -13.58
N ASN A 209 0.53 -11.01 -13.55
CA ASN A 209 1.91 -10.94 -13.06
C ASN A 209 2.93 -10.49 -14.11
N SER A 210 2.50 -10.33 -15.37
CA SER A 210 3.36 -9.93 -16.48
C SER A 210 3.90 -8.50 -16.34
N SER A 211 4.92 -8.17 -17.13
CA SER A 211 5.57 -6.83 -17.11
C SER A 211 4.56 -5.68 -17.20
N ILE A 212 4.89 -4.57 -16.54
CA ILE A 212 4.15 -3.30 -16.58
C ILE A 212 4.06 -2.76 -18.02
N SER A 213 5.06 -3.06 -18.85
CA SER A 213 5.13 -2.63 -20.25
C SER A 213 4.14 -3.33 -21.18
N ILE A 214 3.50 -4.42 -20.73
CA ILE A 214 2.52 -5.14 -21.54
C ILE A 214 1.20 -4.37 -21.50
N PRO A 215 0.64 -3.98 -22.66
CA PRO A 215 -0.61 -3.26 -22.72
C PRO A 215 -1.75 -4.03 -22.08
N HIS A 216 -2.78 -3.31 -21.63
CA HIS A 216 -3.99 -3.96 -21.15
C HIS A 216 -4.64 -4.76 -22.30
N PRO A 217 -5.00 -6.04 -22.06
CA PRO A 217 -5.60 -6.89 -23.06
C PRO A 217 -6.98 -6.38 -23.38
N ASP A 218 -7.34 -6.57 -24.63
CA ASP A 218 -8.67 -6.24 -25.12
C ASP A 218 -9.70 -7.02 -24.30
N PRO A 219 -10.76 -6.38 -23.77
CA PRO A 219 -11.89 -7.09 -23.16
C PRO A 219 -12.39 -8.28 -23.99
N VAL A 220 -12.31 -8.19 -25.33
CA VAL A 220 -12.67 -9.30 -26.24
C VAL A 220 -11.74 -10.51 -26.08
N GLU A 221 -10.43 -10.28 -25.92
CA GLU A 221 -9.45 -11.34 -25.69
C GLU A 221 -9.64 -11.99 -24.33
N ILE A 222 -9.87 -11.18 -23.28
CA ILE A 222 -10.18 -11.67 -21.93
C ILE A 222 -11.43 -12.54 -21.98
N MET A 223 -12.50 -12.08 -22.64
CA MET A 223 -13.74 -12.85 -22.81
C MET A 223 -13.50 -14.15 -23.57
N GLY A 224 -12.66 -14.14 -24.61
CA GLY A 224 -12.25 -15.36 -25.33
C GLY A 224 -11.54 -16.36 -24.41
N GLN A 225 -10.62 -15.89 -23.56
CA GLN A 225 -9.92 -16.71 -22.57
C GLN A 225 -10.88 -17.23 -21.48
N ILE A 226 -11.86 -16.43 -21.05
CA ILE A 226 -12.89 -16.86 -20.08
C ILE A 226 -13.72 -18.00 -20.67
N ARG A 227 -14.14 -17.89 -21.94
CA ARG A 227 -14.89 -18.96 -22.62
C ARG A 227 -14.07 -20.23 -22.75
N GLN A 228 -12.82 -20.12 -23.20
CA GLN A 228 -11.91 -21.27 -23.27
C GLN A 228 -11.68 -21.90 -21.90
N PHE A 229 -11.49 -21.08 -20.87
CA PHE A 229 -11.38 -21.53 -19.50
C PHE A 229 -12.60 -22.34 -19.10
N ILE A 230 -13.80 -21.85 -19.35
CA ILE A 230 -15.05 -22.54 -19.00
C ILE A 230 -15.21 -23.84 -19.77
N ASP A 231 -14.91 -23.83 -21.08
CA ASP A 231 -14.96 -25.03 -21.92
C ASP A 231 -13.97 -26.11 -21.44
N GLN A 232 -12.83 -25.68 -20.87
CA GLN A 232 -11.79 -26.55 -20.31
C GLN A 232 -11.97 -26.84 -18.82
N TRP A 233 -12.76 -26.02 -18.12
CA TRP A 233 -13.07 -26.14 -16.70
C TRP A 233 -13.89 -27.40 -16.51
N PRO A 234 -13.42 -28.32 -15.67
CA PRO A 234 -13.24 -29.69 -16.08
C PRO A 234 -14.53 -30.32 -16.63
N PRO A 235 -14.66 -30.46 -17.98
CA PRO A 235 -15.83 -31.04 -18.63
C PRO A 235 -16.03 -32.51 -18.24
N LYS A 236 -14.99 -33.19 -17.74
CA LYS A 236 -15.06 -34.57 -17.24
C LYS A 236 -15.69 -34.68 -15.85
N THR A 237 -15.66 -33.62 -15.06
CA THR A 237 -16.25 -33.62 -13.71
C THR A 237 -17.73 -33.31 -13.79
N ILE A 238 -18.20 -32.37 -14.61
CA ILE A 238 -19.64 -32.06 -14.66
C ILE A 238 -20.44 -33.14 -15.39
N LYS A 239 -19.99 -33.64 -16.54
CA LYS A 239 -20.65 -34.79 -17.18
C LYS A 239 -20.61 -36.02 -16.27
N GLY A 240 -19.46 -36.29 -15.64
CA GLY A 240 -19.33 -37.36 -14.66
C GLY A 240 -20.19 -37.17 -13.40
N LEU A 241 -20.40 -35.95 -12.92
CA LEU A 241 -21.24 -35.67 -11.75
C LEU A 241 -22.73 -35.71 -12.11
N VAL A 242 -23.11 -35.23 -13.30
CA VAL A 242 -24.49 -35.33 -13.83
C VAL A 242 -24.86 -36.79 -14.08
N ASP A 243 -23.95 -37.60 -14.62
CA ASP A 243 -24.14 -39.04 -14.84
C ASP A 243 -24.28 -39.85 -13.52
N ILE A 244 -23.89 -39.27 -12.37
CA ILE A 244 -23.96 -39.89 -11.02
C ILE A 244 -24.99 -39.15 -10.13
N LEU A 245 -25.79 -38.22 -10.67
CA LEU A 245 -26.88 -37.63 -9.89
C LEU A 245 -27.85 -38.74 -9.45
N PRO A 246 -28.30 -38.74 -8.18
CA PRO A 246 -29.25 -39.74 -7.71
C PRO A 246 -30.46 -39.82 -8.62
N ALA A 247 -31.05 -41.01 -8.78
CA ALA A 247 -32.11 -41.26 -9.75
C ALA A 247 -33.33 -40.31 -9.64
N HIS A 248 -33.58 -39.75 -8.44
CA HIS A 248 -34.63 -38.76 -8.20
C HIS A 248 -34.35 -37.38 -8.83
N ASN A 249 -33.09 -37.07 -9.15
CA ASN A 249 -32.65 -35.84 -9.82
C ASN A 249 -32.39 -36.01 -11.33
N ALA A 250 -32.31 -37.25 -11.82
CA ALA A 250 -31.83 -37.59 -13.16
C ALA A 250 -32.86 -37.38 -14.29
N HIS A 251 -34.16 -37.35 -13.99
CA HIS A 251 -35.21 -37.39 -15.01
C HIS A 251 -35.36 -36.11 -15.85
N GLU A 252 -34.70 -35.02 -15.49
CA GLU A 252 -34.72 -33.74 -16.21
C GLU A 252 -33.32 -33.11 -16.32
N CYS A 253 -32.25 -33.91 -16.41
CA CYS A 253 -30.89 -33.39 -16.51
C CYS A 253 -30.56 -32.83 -17.89
N CYS A 254 -30.24 -31.53 -17.94
CA CYS A 254 -29.56 -30.95 -19.08
C CYS A 254 -28.06 -31.22 -18.89
N THR A 255 -27.38 -31.77 -19.90
CA THR A 255 -25.92 -32.01 -19.87
C THR A 255 -25.14 -30.71 -20.07
N ASP A 256 -25.57 -29.63 -19.41
CA ASP A 256 -25.02 -28.30 -19.60
C ASP A 256 -24.65 -27.66 -18.26
N PHE A 257 -23.65 -26.78 -18.27
CA PHE A 257 -22.97 -26.22 -17.09
C PHE A 257 -23.85 -25.28 -16.22
N THR A 258 -25.12 -25.15 -16.56
CA THR A 258 -26.13 -24.29 -15.92
C THR A 258 -27.05 -25.07 -14.97
N ASP A 259 -26.79 -26.35 -14.71
CA ASP A 259 -27.63 -27.14 -13.82
C ASP A 259 -27.54 -26.65 -12.36
N LEU A 260 -28.51 -25.80 -11.99
CA LEU A 260 -28.62 -25.19 -10.66
C LEU A 260 -28.82 -26.24 -9.55
N ARG A 261 -29.17 -27.49 -9.88
CA ARG A 261 -29.40 -28.56 -8.88
C ARG A 261 -28.14 -28.98 -8.13
N LEU A 262 -26.96 -28.83 -8.75
CA LEU A 262 -25.69 -29.11 -8.08
C LEU A 262 -25.47 -28.14 -6.90
N LYS A 263 -26.09 -26.96 -6.91
CA LYS A 263 -26.01 -25.96 -5.84
C LYS A 263 -26.99 -26.22 -4.69
N LEU A 264 -27.91 -27.17 -4.83
CA LEU A 264 -28.93 -27.42 -3.82
C LEU A 264 -28.29 -28.05 -2.57
N PRO A 265 -28.73 -27.69 -1.36
CA PRO A 265 -28.26 -28.31 -0.11
C PRO A 265 -28.51 -29.81 -0.04
N SER A 266 -29.44 -30.32 -0.86
CA SER A 266 -29.76 -31.74 -1.02
C SER A 266 -28.68 -32.52 -1.78
N THR A 267 -27.82 -31.85 -2.53
CA THR A 267 -26.74 -32.49 -3.30
C THR A 267 -25.44 -32.46 -2.49
N VAL A 268 -25.03 -33.62 -1.97
CA VAL A 268 -23.84 -33.76 -1.12
C VAL A 268 -22.67 -34.35 -1.91
N PHE A 269 -21.50 -33.72 -1.83
CA PHE A 269 -20.27 -34.25 -2.41
C PHE A 269 -19.29 -34.69 -1.33
N THR A 270 -18.59 -35.78 -1.60
CA THR A 270 -17.53 -36.33 -0.76
C THR A 270 -16.20 -36.28 -1.51
N CYS A 271 -15.20 -35.63 -0.94
CA CYS A 271 -13.81 -35.65 -1.40
C CYS A 271 -13.16 -36.99 -1.05
N THR A 272 -12.77 -37.76 -2.06
CA THR A 272 -12.14 -39.08 -1.89
C THR A 272 -10.64 -38.97 -1.59
N ALA A 273 -10.05 -37.82 -1.86
CA ALA A 273 -8.64 -37.56 -1.56
C ALA A 273 -8.40 -37.26 -0.07
N CYS A 274 -9.39 -36.72 0.65
CA CYS A 274 -9.27 -36.39 2.07
C CYS A 274 -9.31 -37.63 2.96
N SER A 275 -8.27 -37.82 3.76
CA SER A 275 -8.16 -38.94 4.71
C SER A 275 -8.92 -38.73 6.01
N TYR A 276 -9.25 -37.49 6.39
CA TYR A 276 -9.95 -37.17 7.65
C TYR A 276 -11.47 -37.05 7.46
N ASP A 277 -12.24 -37.79 8.26
CA ASP A 277 -13.70 -37.94 8.12
C ASP A 277 -14.46 -36.59 8.17
N GLY A 278 -14.02 -35.64 9.00
CA GLY A 278 -14.66 -34.31 9.12
C GLY A 278 -14.43 -33.34 7.94
N CYS A 279 -13.52 -33.64 7.02
CA CYS A 279 -13.19 -32.76 5.89
C CYS A 279 -13.66 -33.31 4.54
N ARG A 280 -14.34 -34.47 4.51
CA ARG A 280 -14.72 -35.10 3.25
C ARG A 280 -15.95 -34.46 2.63
N LEU A 281 -16.87 -33.90 3.41
CA LEU A 281 -18.09 -33.28 2.86
C LEU A 281 -17.83 -31.89 2.32
N VAL A 282 -18.08 -31.71 1.03
CA VAL A 282 -17.81 -30.49 0.29
C VAL A 282 -19.10 -30.04 -0.38
N GLY A 283 -19.59 -28.86 -0.04
CA GLY A 283 -20.70 -28.27 -0.80
C GLY A 283 -20.22 -27.82 -2.19
N TRP A 284 -21.13 -27.71 -3.15
CA TRP A 284 -20.78 -27.25 -4.50
C TRP A 284 -20.04 -25.90 -4.51
N GLY A 285 -20.52 -24.92 -3.74
CA GLY A 285 -19.86 -23.62 -3.60
C GLY A 285 -18.48 -23.66 -2.92
N GLU A 286 -18.15 -24.76 -2.25
CA GLU A 286 -16.91 -24.97 -1.50
C GLU A 286 -15.92 -25.88 -2.24
N MET A 287 -16.31 -26.47 -3.38
CA MET A 287 -15.44 -27.38 -4.13
C MET A 287 -14.08 -26.77 -4.48
N ILE A 288 -14.05 -25.49 -4.78
CA ILE A 288 -12.84 -24.80 -5.23
C ILE A 288 -11.95 -24.41 -4.06
N SER A 289 -12.53 -23.85 -2.99
CA SER A 289 -11.76 -23.56 -1.77
C SER A 289 -11.22 -24.83 -1.15
N HIS A 290 -12.00 -25.92 -1.19
CA HIS A 290 -11.55 -27.23 -0.76
C HIS A 290 -10.48 -27.81 -1.69
N GLN A 291 -10.62 -27.74 -3.01
CA GLN A 291 -9.59 -28.22 -3.96
C GLN A 291 -8.23 -27.58 -3.70
N LEU A 292 -8.22 -26.26 -3.43
CA LEU A 292 -6.99 -25.52 -3.13
C LEU A 292 -6.43 -25.82 -1.73
N ALA A 293 -7.29 -26.14 -0.76
CA ALA A 293 -6.91 -26.45 0.61
C ALA A 293 -6.72 -27.95 0.88
N CYS A 294 -7.03 -28.82 -0.08
CA CYS A 294 -6.94 -30.27 0.06
C CYS A 294 -5.47 -30.65 0.23
N THR A 295 -5.09 -31.05 1.44
CA THR A 295 -3.71 -31.40 1.81
C THR A 295 -3.34 -32.85 1.43
N SER A 296 -4.18 -33.51 0.63
CA SER A 296 -3.93 -34.89 0.22
C SER A 296 -2.76 -34.99 -0.75
N SER A 297 -2.03 -36.11 -0.66
CA SER A 297 -1.02 -36.48 -1.65
C SER A 297 -1.63 -36.96 -2.97
N GLN A 298 -2.95 -37.21 -3.00
CA GLN A 298 -3.70 -37.60 -4.19
C GLN A 298 -4.33 -36.38 -4.86
N PRO A 299 -4.51 -36.42 -6.19
CA PRO A 299 -5.24 -35.37 -6.89
C PRO A 299 -6.64 -35.22 -6.31
N PHE A 300 -7.09 -33.98 -6.15
CA PHE A 300 -8.45 -33.67 -5.70
C PHE A 300 -9.46 -34.41 -6.57
N GLN A 301 -10.33 -35.18 -5.91
CA GLN A 301 -11.39 -35.93 -6.54
C GLN A 301 -12.61 -35.89 -5.63
N CYS A 302 -13.74 -35.44 -6.17
CA CYS A 302 -15.03 -35.45 -5.49
C CYS A 302 -16.00 -36.38 -6.20
N ARG A 303 -16.86 -37.03 -5.43
CA ARG A 303 -18.00 -37.83 -5.90
C ARG A 303 -19.28 -37.35 -5.22
N ILE A 304 -20.42 -37.54 -5.86
CA ILE A 304 -21.71 -37.40 -5.17
C ILE A 304 -21.82 -38.54 -4.16
N ASP A 305 -22.36 -38.23 -2.99
CA ASP A 305 -22.65 -39.18 -1.94
C ASP A 305 -24.16 -39.38 -1.85
N ASP A 306 -24.65 -40.51 -2.34
CA ASP A 306 -26.09 -40.81 -2.36
C ASP A 306 -26.67 -40.80 -0.94
N ARG A 307 -25.93 -41.37 0.01
CA ARG A 307 -26.35 -41.46 1.40
C ARG A 307 -26.33 -40.09 2.07
N GLY A 308 -25.29 -39.30 1.79
CA GLY A 308 -25.24 -37.91 2.22
C GLY A 308 -26.39 -37.08 1.67
N SER A 309 -26.74 -37.29 0.40
CA SER A 309 -27.84 -36.59 -0.28
C SER A 309 -29.20 -36.99 0.31
N GLU A 310 -29.41 -38.28 0.63
CA GLU A 310 -30.59 -38.74 1.36
C GLU A 310 -30.72 -38.09 2.75
N ALA A 311 -29.62 -38.00 3.50
CA ALA A 311 -29.62 -37.33 4.79
C ALA A 311 -29.97 -35.85 4.67
N ALA A 312 -29.40 -35.16 3.68
CA ALA A 312 -29.68 -33.75 3.42
C ALA A 312 -31.13 -33.51 3.01
N LEU A 313 -31.70 -34.40 2.17
CA LEU A 313 -33.12 -34.37 1.80
C LEU A 313 -34.02 -34.49 3.02
N ALA A 314 -33.78 -35.49 3.89
CA ALA A 314 -34.59 -35.68 5.09
C ALA A 314 -34.50 -34.50 6.06
N LEU A 315 -33.36 -33.83 6.14
CA LEU A 315 -33.22 -32.60 6.91
C LEU A 315 -34.01 -31.44 6.29
N LEU A 316 -34.04 -31.30 4.96
CA LEU A 316 -34.87 -30.28 4.28
C LEU A 316 -36.36 -30.54 4.48
N GLU A 317 -36.78 -31.80 4.37
CA GLU A 317 -38.16 -32.23 4.58
C GLU A 317 -38.64 -31.95 6.02
N LEU A 318 -37.77 -32.13 7.02
CA LEU A 318 -38.05 -31.81 8.42
C LEU A 318 -38.43 -30.33 8.63
N PHE A 319 -37.92 -29.43 7.78
CA PHE A 319 -38.26 -28.01 7.80
C PHE A 319 -39.34 -27.62 6.79
N HIS A 320 -39.97 -28.59 6.12
CA HIS A 320 -40.93 -28.36 5.04
C HIS A 320 -40.36 -27.46 3.93
N LEU A 321 -39.07 -27.59 3.66
CA LEU A 321 -38.38 -26.90 2.58
C LEU A 321 -38.41 -27.76 1.33
N ASP A 322 -38.66 -27.14 0.18
CA ASP A 322 -38.63 -27.84 -1.10
C ASP A 322 -37.17 -28.14 -1.47
N PRO A 323 -36.76 -29.42 -1.54
CA PRO A 323 -35.38 -29.79 -1.79
C PRO A 323 -34.88 -29.44 -3.19
N TYR A 324 -35.78 -29.09 -4.11
CA TYR A 324 -35.46 -28.80 -5.52
C TYR A 324 -35.34 -27.29 -5.81
N THR A 325 -35.81 -26.44 -4.91
CA THR A 325 -35.81 -24.98 -5.08
C THR A 325 -35.15 -24.23 -3.93
N THR A 326 -34.92 -24.89 -2.79
CA THR A 326 -34.29 -24.28 -1.62
C THR A 326 -32.78 -24.16 -1.84
N GLU A 327 -32.30 -22.93 -1.97
CA GLU A 327 -30.87 -22.63 -2.04
C GLU A 327 -30.22 -22.53 -0.65
N LEU A 328 -28.91 -22.75 -0.57
CA LEU A 328 -28.16 -22.70 0.69
C LEU A 328 -28.29 -21.34 1.42
N GLN A 329 -28.35 -20.25 0.67
CA GLN A 329 -28.54 -18.90 1.19
C GLN A 329 -29.94 -18.67 1.81
N ASN A 330 -30.91 -19.52 1.47
CA ASN A 330 -32.26 -19.52 2.00
C ASN A 330 -32.43 -20.48 3.20
N LEU A 331 -31.32 -21.04 3.72
CA LEU A 331 -31.27 -21.78 4.98
C LEU A 331 -30.81 -20.96 6.22
N PRO A 332 -30.96 -19.61 6.31
CA PRO A 332 -30.36 -18.87 7.40
C PRO A 332 -31.00 -19.26 8.74
N GLY A 333 -30.15 -19.69 9.66
CA GLY A 333 -30.53 -20.17 10.99
C GLY A 333 -30.86 -21.66 11.08
N ILE A 334 -30.92 -22.42 9.98
CA ILE A 334 -31.07 -23.89 10.02
C ILE A 334 -29.73 -24.59 10.14
N ILE A 335 -28.68 -24.05 9.48
CA ILE A 335 -27.31 -24.61 9.52
C ILE A 335 -26.74 -24.65 10.95
N HIS A 336 -27.21 -23.74 11.82
CA HIS A 336 -26.82 -23.65 13.22
C HIS A 336 -27.80 -24.33 14.19
N LYS A 337 -28.85 -24.99 13.68
CA LYS A 337 -29.72 -25.80 14.54
C LYS A 337 -29.03 -27.11 14.85
N GLU A 338 -29.26 -27.55 16.07
CA GLU A 338 -28.85 -28.84 16.58
C GLU A 338 -29.96 -29.86 16.32
N PHE A 339 -29.56 -31.08 15.98
CA PHE A 339 -30.42 -32.20 15.70
C PHE A 339 -29.92 -33.42 16.45
N VAL A 340 -30.82 -34.37 16.70
CA VAL A 340 -30.46 -35.65 17.29
C VAL A 340 -30.94 -36.77 16.39
N CYS A 341 -30.09 -37.78 16.19
CA CYS A 341 -30.46 -39.00 15.48
C CYS A 341 -31.47 -39.80 16.32
N SER A 342 -32.69 -39.97 15.80
CA SER A 342 -33.75 -40.72 16.50
C SER A 342 -33.42 -42.20 16.65
N ALA A 343 -32.78 -42.79 15.64
CA ALA A 343 -32.36 -44.19 15.69
C ALA A 343 -31.30 -44.44 16.76
N CYS A 344 -30.36 -43.52 16.97
CA CYS A 344 -29.40 -43.60 18.09
C CYS A 344 -30.09 -43.49 19.45
N LEU A 345 -31.04 -42.54 19.59
CA LEU A 345 -31.84 -42.37 20.81
C LEU A 345 -32.59 -43.66 21.18
N ASP A 346 -33.28 -44.26 20.20
CA ASP A 346 -34.12 -45.44 20.44
C ASP A 346 -33.29 -46.69 20.78
N ARG A 347 -32.00 -46.71 20.41
CA ARG A 347 -31.07 -47.82 20.70
C ARG A 347 -30.25 -47.65 21.98
N GLY A 348 -30.26 -46.44 22.59
CA GLY A 348 -29.48 -46.17 23.80
C GLY A 348 -27.97 -46.29 23.62
N GLU A 349 -27.45 -45.93 22.44
CA GLU A 349 -26.01 -45.94 22.15
C GLU A 349 -25.24 -44.90 23.01
N SER A 350 -23.92 -45.06 23.12
CA SER A 350 -23.08 -44.21 24.00
C SER A 350 -23.14 -42.71 23.69
N ASN A 351 -23.49 -42.36 22.45
CA ASN A 351 -23.66 -40.98 21.96
C ASN A 351 -25.14 -40.66 21.65
N ALA A 352 -26.08 -41.48 22.14
CA ALA A 352 -27.51 -41.26 21.97
C ALA A 352 -27.92 -39.95 22.65
N GLY A 353 -28.35 -38.96 21.86
CA GLY A 353 -28.73 -37.65 22.38
C GLY A 353 -27.73 -36.53 22.11
N GLU A 354 -26.58 -36.81 21.50
CA GLU A 354 -25.64 -35.74 21.14
C GLU A 354 -26.26 -34.82 20.07
N PRO A 355 -26.29 -33.50 20.33
CA PRO A 355 -26.72 -32.52 19.35
C PRO A 355 -25.69 -32.43 18.22
N LEU A 356 -26.15 -32.61 16.99
CA LEU A 356 -25.36 -32.54 15.76
C LEU A 356 -25.85 -31.36 14.92
N LEU A 357 -24.92 -30.61 14.34
CA LEU A 357 -25.21 -29.59 13.33
C LEU A 357 -25.52 -30.23 11.97
N TRP A 358 -26.02 -29.44 11.03
CA TRP A 358 -26.42 -29.91 9.69
C TRP A 358 -25.39 -30.83 9.01
N ARG A 359 -24.12 -30.40 8.96
CA ARG A 359 -23.04 -31.21 8.35
C ARG A 359 -22.71 -32.46 9.15
N GLU A 360 -22.77 -32.35 10.47
CA GLU A 360 -22.48 -33.45 11.38
C GLU A 360 -23.58 -34.52 11.30
N CYS A 361 -24.84 -34.13 11.05
CA CYS A 361 -25.93 -35.06 10.76
C CYS A 361 -25.67 -35.86 9.49
N ILE A 362 -25.31 -35.16 8.39
CA ILE A 362 -25.01 -35.81 7.11
C ILE A 362 -23.83 -36.77 7.27
N GLN A 363 -22.74 -36.33 7.92
CA GLN A 363 -21.58 -37.17 8.18
C GLN A 363 -21.93 -38.37 9.07
N HIS A 364 -22.66 -38.15 10.16
CA HIS A 364 -23.12 -39.21 11.06
C HIS A 364 -23.92 -40.27 10.31
N PHE A 365 -24.84 -39.89 9.42
CA PHE A 365 -25.62 -40.86 8.67
C PHE A 365 -24.77 -41.67 7.67
N ILE A 366 -23.77 -41.04 7.05
CA ILE A 366 -22.79 -41.71 6.19
C ILE A 366 -21.96 -42.73 7.00
N ASP A 367 -21.49 -42.34 8.18
CA ASP A 367 -20.63 -43.18 9.02
C ASP A 367 -21.37 -44.38 9.61
N MET A 368 -22.68 -44.25 9.85
CA MET A 368 -23.54 -45.31 10.41
C MET A 368 -24.04 -46.31 9.35
N ASP A 369 -23.45 -46.35 8.15
CA ASP A 369 -23.91 -47.19 7.03
C ASP A 369 -24.13 -48.66 7.41
N ALA A 370 -23.13 -49.22 8.09
CA ALA A 370 -23.13 -50.62 8.48
C ALA A 370 -23.96 -50.93 9.74
N VAL A 371 -24.61 -49.94 10.36
CA VAL A 371 -25.28 -50.10 11.66
C VAL A 371 -26.78 -50.38 11.46
N PRO A 372 -27.29 -51.56 11.89
CA PRO A 372 -28.71 -51.88 11.81
C PRO A 372 -29.56 -50.84 12.56
N GLY A 373 -30.56 -50.28 11.89
CA GLY A 373 -31.42 -49.21 12.42
C GLY A 373 -31.19 -47.84 11.78
N HIS A 374 -30.04 -47.62 11.11
CA HIS A 374 -29.72 -46.39 10.38
C HIS A 374 -29.91 -46.55 8.86
N LEU A 375 -30.92 -47.34 8.45
CA LEU A 375 -31.25 -47.56 7.04
C LEU A 375 -31.94 -46.35 6.38
N LYS A 376 -32.52 -45.47 7.20
CA LYS A 376 -33.12 -44.20 6.75
C LYS A 376 -32.68 -43.08 7.68
N PRO A 377 -32.46 -41.87 7.16
CA PRO A 377 -32.12 -40.72 7.99
C PRO A 377 -33.34 -40.34 8.83
N THR A 378 -33.19 -40.32 10.16
CA THR A 378 -34.26 -39.94 11.09
C THR A 378 -33.74 -38.92 12.09
N TRP A 379 -34.24 -37.69 11.98
CA TRP A 379 -33.76 -36.55 12.75
C TRP A 379 -34.88 -35.98 13.64
N LYS A 380 -34.54 -35.66 14.88
CA LYS A 380 -35.36 -34.85 15.79
C LYS A 380 -34.64 -33.54 16.06
N ARG A 381 -35.41 -32.48 16.29
CA ARG A 381 -34.90 -31.19 16.72
C ARG A 381 -34.88 -31.10 18.24
#